data_AF-A0A957VV17-F1
#
_entry.id   AF-A0A957VV17-F1
#
_cell.length_a   1.000
_cell.length_b   1.000
_cell.length_c   1.000
_cell.angle_alpha   90.00
_cell.angle_beta   90.00
_cell.angle_gamma   90.00
#
_symmetry.space_group_name_H-M   'P 1'
#
loop_
_entity.id
_entity.type
_entity.pdbx_description
1 polymer ?
#
loop_
_entity_poly.entity_id
_entity_poly.type
_entity_poly.pdbx_seq_one_letter_code
_entity_poly.pdbx_strand_id
1 'polypeptide(L)'
;ALYEAGFASQPTSRHQDDGMVLTDAFITAAGRCAPPANRPTADELNTCRPYLARELQLMPQIEVIVTLGLVAFDGCRRVLGELGYKFPRLKFGHALHYPPAMTHPQLPHILTCYHPSRQNTNTGRLTQTMLNDVFKQARSLLSS
;
A
#
# COMPACT_ATOMS: atom_id res chain seq x y z
N ALA A 1 -11.63 -0.22 -8.04
CA ALA A 1 -11.12 0.16 -6.71
C ALA A 1 -10.62 1.59 -6.68
N LEU A 2 -9.48 1.93 -7.30
CA LEU A 2 -8.97 3.32 -7.30
C LEU A 2 -9.97 4.31 -7.93
N TYR A 3 -10.45 4.02 -9.15
CA TYR A 3 -11.49 4.83 -9.82
C TYR A 3 -12.78 4.93 -8.99
N GLU A 4 -13.29 3.80 -8.52
CA GLU A 4 -14.48 3.72 -7.66
C GLU A 4 -14.38 4.52 -6.34
N ALA A 5 -13.16 4.71 -5.83
CA ALA A 5 -12.88 5.51 -4.63
C ALA A 5 -12.43 6.95 -4.97
N GLY A 6 -12.48 7.32 -6.26
CA GLY A 6 -12.13 8.64 -6.78
C GLY A 6 -10.64 8.95 -6.83
N PHE A 7 -9.74 7.98 -6.61
CA PHE A 7 -8.28 8.20 -6.66
C PHE A 7 -7.70 8.21 -8.07
N ALA A 8 -8.45 7.74 -9.06
CA ALA A 8 -8.00 7.64 -10.45
C ALA A 8 -9.04 8.28 -11.38
N SER A 9 -8.57 8.95 -12.44
CA SER A 9 -9.42 9.63 -13.42
C SER A 9 -10.25 8.67 -14.29
N GLN A 10 -9.81 7.42 -14.44
CA GLN A 10 -10.46 6.42 -15.29
C GLN A 10 -10.33 5.00 -14.71
N PRO A 11 -11.18 4.05 -15.13
CA PRO A 11 -11.19 2.70 -14.55
C PRO A 11 -10.07 1.77 -15.01
N THR A 12 -9.34 2.11 -16.09
CA THR A 12 -8.29 1.26 -16.68
C THR A 12 -7.02 2.05 -16.96
N SER A 13 -5.85 1.44 -16.74
CA SER A 13 -4.59 1.91 -17.32
C SER A 13 -4.04 0.84 -18.28
N ARG A 14 -3.72 1.23 -19.52
CA ARG A 14 -3.31 0.35 -20.61
C ARG A 14 -1.95 0.71 -21.20
N HIS A 15 -1.61 2.00 -21.24
CA HIS A 15 -0.33 2.49 -21.74
C HIS A 15 0.05 3.81 -21.05
N GLN A 16 1.33 4.18 -21.12
CA GLN A 16 1.84 5.37 -20.41
C GLN A 16 1.13 6.68 -20.82
N ASP A 17 0.69 6.80 -22.07
CA ASP A 17 0.06 8.01 -22.62
C ASP A 17 -1.48 8.00 -22.54
N ASP A 18 -2.09 7.14 -21.71
CA ASP A 18 -3.55 6.88 -21.73
C ASP A 18 -4.40 7.91 -20.97
N GLY A 19 -3.78 9.01 -20.51
CA GLY A 19 -4.44 10.07 -19.77
C GLY A 19 -4.83 9.71 -18.33
N MET A 20 -4.39 8.55 -17.80
CA MET A 20 -4.59 8.20 -16.40
C MET A 20 -3.91 9.22 -15.49
N VAL A 21 -4.70 9.82 -14.59
CA VAL A 21 -4.22 10.71 -13.53
C VAL A 21 -4.64 10.12 -12.19
N LEU A 22 -3.70 10.09 -11.25
CA LEU A 22 -3.98 9.80 -9.85
C LEU A 22 -4.12 11.10 -9.07
N THR A 23 -5.18 11.20 -8.28
CA THR A 23 -5.45 12.33 -7.38
C THR A 23 -5.44 11.82 -5.95
N ASP A 24 -4.66 12.46 -5.07
CA ASP A 24 -4.43 12.06 -3.67
C ASP A 24 -3.93 10.62 -3.50
N ALA A 25 -3.25 10.08 -4.52
CA ALA A 25 -2.73 8.74 -4.51
C ALA A 25 -1.37 8.66 -5.18
N PHE A 26 -0.52 7.80 -4.61
CA PHE A 26 0.76 7.41 -5.18
C PHE A 26 0.89 5.89 -5.06
N ILE A 27 1.40 5.23 -6.10
CA ILE A 27 1.56 3.78 -6.14
C ILE A 27 3.05 3.44 -6.18
N THR A 28 3.49 2.60 -5.27
CA THR A 28 4.87 2.10 -5.20
C THR A 28 4.91 0.64 -4.74
N ALA A 29 6.10 0.05 -4.71
CA ALA A 29 6.33 -1.34 -4.33
C ALA A 29 7.57 -1.49 -3.44
N ALA A 30 7.53 -2.52 -2.58
CA ALA A 30 8.67 -2.87 -1.72
C ALA A 30 9.88 -3.39 -2.53
N GLY A 31 9.63 -4.02 -3.69
CA GLY A 31 10.64 -4.34 -4.70
C GLY A 31 10.31 -3.61 -6.00
N ARG A 32 11.32 -2.96 -6.61
CA ARG A 32 11.15 -2.13 -7.82
C ARG A 32 11.47 -2.85 -9.12
N CYS A 33 12.19 -3.97 -9.04
CA CYS A 33 12.48 -4.83 -10.18
C CYS A 33 11.55 -6.03 -10.15
N ALA A 34 11.13 -6.51 -11.33
CA ALA A 34 10.34 -7.72 -11.45
C ALA A 34 11.18 -8.94 -11.06
N PRO A 35 10.85 -9.66 -9.97
CA PRO A 35 11.65 -10.80 -9.53
C PRO A 35 11.23 -12.07 -10.29
N PRO A 36 12.13 -13.07 -10.41
CA PRO A 36 11.78 -14.37 -10.96
C PRO A 36 10.55 -14.97 -10.27
N ALA A 37 9.63 -15.52 -11.07
CA ALA A 37 8.37 -16.12 -10.62
C ALA A 37 7.49 -15.24 -9.70
N ASN A 38 7.68 -13.90 -9.72
CA ASN A 38 7.02 -12.94 -8.82
C ASN A 38 7.28 -13.23 -7.34
N ARG A 39 8.45 -13.79 -7.00
CA ARG A 39 8.86 -14.10 -5.62
C ARG A 39 10.20 -13.44 -5.30
N PRO A 40 10.19 -12.20 -4.78
CA PRO A 40 11.43 -11.54 -4.41
C PRO A 40 12.07 -12.25 -3.20
N THR A 41 13.39 -12.30 -3.21
CA THR A 41 14.21 -12.75 -2.09
C THR A 41 14.29 -11.68 -1.00
N ALA A 42 14.74 -12.09 0.20
CA ALA A 42 14.98 -11.14 1.28
C ALA A 42 16.06 -10.11 0.90
N ASP A 43 17.11 -10.53 0.19
CA ASP A 43 18.22 -9.66 -0.22
C ASP A 43 17.80 -8.65 -1.27
N GLU A 44 16.97 -9.04 -2.25
CA GLU A 44 16.40 -8.10 -3.23
C GLU A 44 15.52 -7.03 -2.54
N LEU A 45 14.67 -7.44 -1.59
CA LEU A 45 13.83 -6.51 -0.82
C LEU A 45 14.68 -5.60 0.06
N ASN A 46 15.73 -6.13 0.70
CA ASN A 46 16.65 -5.35 1.52
C ASN A 46 17.40 -4.32 0.66
N THR A 47 17.82 -4.71 -0.54
CA THR A 47 18.49 -3.83 -1.51
C THR A 47 17.55 -2.73 -2.01
N CYS A 48 16.27 -3.04 -2.23
CA CYS A 48 15.27 -2.06 -2.65
C CYS A 48 14.76 -1.15 -1.51
N ARG A 49 14.99 -1.52 -0.25
CA ARG A 49 14.41 -0.84 0.92
C ARG A 49 14.77 0.64 1.05
N PRO A 50 16.02 1.10 0.80
CA PRO A 50 16.36 2.51 0.89
C PRO A 50 15.52 3.41 -0.02
N TYR A 51 15.11 2.92 -1.20
CA TYR A 51 14.25 3.67 -2.10
C TYR A 51 12.83 3.85 -1.53
N LEU A 52 12.27 2.83 -0.88
CA LEU A 52 10.96 2.94 -0.22
C LEU A 52 11.02 3.90 0.97
N ALA A 53 12.10 3.85 1.75
CA ALA A 53 12.35 4.81 2.82
C ALA A 53 12.42 6.24 2.27
N ARG A 54 13.15 6.44 1.18
CA ARG A 54 13.27 7.76 0.56
C ARG A 54 11.94 8.28 0.03
N GLU A 55 11.14 7.45 -0.63
CA GLU A 55 9.81 7.83 -1.11
C GLU A 55 8.89 8.28 0.03
N LEU A 56 8.83 7.52 1.13
CA LEU A 56 8.02 7.93 2.29
C LEU A 56 8.51 9.26 2.90
N GLN A 57 9.81 9.49 2.96
CA GLN A 57 10.36 10.77 3.41
C GLN A 57 10.05 11.94 2.46
N LEU A 58 9.90 11.68 1.16
CA LEU A 58 9.55 12.70 0.17
C LEU A 58 8.06 13.05 0.17
N MET A 59 7.23 12.28 0.88
CA MET A 59 5.79 12.48 0.99
C MET A 59 5.39 12.68 2.46
N PRO A 60 5.83 13.78 3.12
CA PRO A 60 5.55 14.03 4.53
C PRO A 60 4.05 14.20 4.85
N GLN A 61 3.23 14.46 3.84
CA GLN A 61 1.78 14.66 3.94
C GLN A 61 0.95 13.38 3.77
N ILE A 62 1.55 12.19 3.78
CA ILE A 62 0.78 10.95 3.70
C ILE A 62 -0.12 10.82 4.93
N GLU A 63 -1.42 10.64 4.69
CA GLU A 63 -2.41 10.39 5.73
C GLU A 63 -2.80 8.91 5.83
N VAL A 64 -2.70 8.16 4.72
CA VAL A 64 -3.08 6.75 4.65
C VAL A 64 -2.07 5.95 3.83
N ILE A 65 -1.60 4.82 4.37
CA ILE A 65 -0.83 3.81 3.65
C ILE A 65 -1.67 2.55 3.51
N VAL A 66 -1.97 2.15 2.27
CA VAL A 66 -2.61 0.86 1.97
C VAL A 66 -1.54 -0.15 1.56
N THR A 67 -1.34 -1.17 2.38
CA THR A 67 -0.36 -2.25 2.13
C THR A 67 -1.02 -3.43 1.42
N LEU A 68 -0.54 -3.74 0.21
CA LEU A 68 -1.09 -4.81 -0.64
C LEU A 68 -0.27 -6.11 -0.47
N GLY A 69 -0.71 -6.99 0.43
CA GLY A 69 -0.05 -8.25 0.73
C GLY A 69 0.98 -8.18 1.85
N LEU A 70 1.39 -9.35 2.34
CA LEU A 70 2.32 -9.49 3.47
C LEU A 70 3.68 -8.84 3.19
N VAL A 71 4.20 -8.99 1.97
CA VAL A 71 5.50 -8.39 1.58
C VAL A 71 5.45 -6.87 1.66
N ALA A 72 4.39 -6.23 1.15
CA ALA A 72 4.22 -4.78 1.24
C ALA A 72 4.05 -4.31 2.69
N PHE A 73 3.29 -5.07 3.49
CA PHE A 73 3.09 -4.78 4.92
C PHE A 73 4.40 -4.85 5.71
N ASP A 74 5.17 -5.93 5.55
CA ASP A 74 6.46 -6.09 6.23
C ASP A 74 7.49 -5.05 5.76
N GLY A 75 7.50 -4.72 4.47
CA GLY A 75 8.35 -3.67 3.91
C GLY A 75 8.04 -2.29 4.53
N CYS A 76 6.77 -1.91 4.55
CA CYS A 76 6.30 -0.67 5.19
C CYS A 76 6.71 -0.64 6.67
N ARG A 77 6.40 -1.70 7.42
CA ARG A 77 6.73 -1.80 8.86
C ARG A 77 8.22 -1.64 9.14
N ARG A 78 9.06 -2.28 8.33
CA ARG A 78 10.53 -2.18 8.46
C ARG A 78 11.01 -0.75 8.22
N VAL A 79 10.57 -0.13 7.13
CA VAL A 79 10.94 1.25 6.79
C VAL A 79 10.50 2.23 7.88
N LEU A 80 9.26 2.13 8.39
CA LEU A 80 8.80 3.00 9.48
C LEU A 80 9.67 2.82 10.74
N GLY A 81 10.09 1.60 11.06
CA GLY A 81 11.04 1.35 12.13
C GLY A 81 12.42 1.97 11.89
N GLU A 82 12.95 1.90 10.66
CA GLU A 82 14.22 2.53 10.26
C GLU A 82 14.17 4.06 10.32
N LEU A 83 13.00 4.65 10.07
CA LEU A 83 12.74 6.07 10.24
C LEU A 83 12.58 6.50 11.71
N GLY A 84 12.73 5.57 12.66
CA GLY A 84 12.74 5.84 14.10
C GLY A 84 11.38 5.74 14.78
N TYR A 85 10.32 5.38 14.07
CA TYR A 85 9.00 5.23 14.67
C TYR A 85 8.92 3.96 15.52
N LYS A 86 8.45 4.12 16.76
CA LYS A 86 8.19 3.00 17.68
C LYS A 86 6.68 2.79 17.77
N PHE A 87 6.25 1.56 17.50
CA PHE A 87 4.83 1.18 17.51
C PHE A 87 4.72 -0.33 17.84
N PRO A 88 3.55 -0.81 18.33
CA PRO A 88 3.39 -2.19 18.74
C PRO A 88 3.51 -3.16 17.55
N ARG A 89 3.66 -4.46 17.85
CA ARG A 89 3.66 -5.49 16.81
C ARG A 89 2.30 -5.57 16.14
N LEU A 90 2.24 -5.12 14.89
CA LEU A 90 1.05 -5.20 14.04
C LEU A 90 0.96 -6.59 13.38
N LYS A 91 -0.26 -7.03 13.07
CA LYS A 91 -0.53 -8.29 12.36
C LYS A 91 -0.95 -7.99 10.93
N PHE A 92 -0.67 -8.91 10.02
CA PHE A 92 -1.21 -8.82 8.67
C PHE A 92 -2.55 -9.58 8.58
N GLY A 93 -3.52 -8.96 7.93
CA GLY A 93 -4.83 -9.54 7.61
C GLY A 93 -5.49 -8.73 6.49
N HIS A 94 -6.63 -9.19 5.99
CA HIS A 94 -7.41 -8.37 5.06
C HIS A 94 -8.24 -7.33 5.83
N ALA A 95 -8.28 -6.10 5.33
CA ALA A 95 -9.06 -4.99 5.85
C ALA A 95 -8.81 -4.68 7.34
N LEU A 96 -7.57 -4.86 7.82
CA LEU A 96 -7.20 -4.34 9.14
C LEU A 96 -6.84 -2.87 9.02
N HIS A 97 -7.28 -2.09 10.01
CA HIS A 97 -7.00 -0.67 10.11
C HIS A 97 -6.25 -0.39 11.41
N TYR A 98 -5.10 0.26 11.26
CA TYR A 98 -4.27 0.74 12.36
C TYR A 98 -4.22 2.27 12.32
N PRO A 99 -5.05 2.97 13.11
CA PRO A 99 -5.00 4.43 13.21
C PRO A 99 -3.75 4.90 13.97
N PRO A 100 -3.36 6.19 13.85
CA PRO A 100 -2.20 6.77 14.55
C PRO A 100 -2.23 6.53 16.07
N ALA A 101 -3.43 6.55 16.68
CA ALA A 101 -3.62 6.26 18.09
C ALA A 101 -3.20 4.84 18.52
N MET A 102 -3.14 3.88 17.60
CA MET A 102 -2.68 2.50 17.83
C MET A 102 -1.26 2.24 17.35
N THR A 103 -0.68 3.15 16.57
CA THR A 103 0.67 3.00 16.00
C THR A 103 1.61 4.03 16.60
N HIS A 104 1.56 5.27 16.10
CA HIS A 104 2.33 6.40 16.57
C HIS A 104 1.62 7.71 16.12
N PRO A 105 1.58 8.78 16.93
CA PRO A 105 0.85 10.01 16.59
C PRO A 105 1.28 10.71 15.29
N GLN A 106 2.52 10.48 14.86
CA GLN A 106 3.09 11.03 13.62
C GLN A 106 3.03 10.07 12.42
N LEU A 107 2.50 8.86 12.60
CA LEU A 107 2.34 7.91 11.51
C LEU A 107 0.96 8.07 10.86
N PRO A 108 0.84 7.81 9.55
CA PRO A 108 -0.46 7.75 8.88
C PRO A 108 -1.31 6.58 9.38
N HIS A 109 -2.57 6.57 8.97
CA HIS A 109 -3.41 5.37 9.04
C HIS A 109 -2.77 4.27 8.18
N ILE A 110 -2.64 3.06 8.72
CA ILE A 110 -2.15 1.90 7.96
C ILE A 110 -3.33 0.96 7.74
N LEU A 111 -3.66 0.74 6.47
CA LEU A 111 -4.64 -0.27 6.04
C LEU A 111 -3.90 -1.47 5.46
N THR A 112 -4.37 -2.67 5.76
CA THR A 112 -3.83 -3.91 5.18
C THR A 112 -4.84 -4.53 4.23
N CYS A 113 -4.38 -4.97 3.07
CA CYS A 113 -5.20 -5.65 2.07
C CYS A 113 -4.48 -6.90 1.59
N TYR A 114 -5.24 -7.91 1.18
CA TYR A 114 -4.62 -9.00 0.41
C TYR A 114 -4.14 -8.46 -0.93
N HIS A 115 -3.03 -9.00 -1.43
CA HIS A 115 -2.48 -8.54 -2.71
C HIS A 115 -3.47 -8.87 -3.85
N PRO A 116 -3.75 -7.93 -4.77
CA PRO A 116 -4.63 -8.15 -5.92
C PRO A 116 -3.93 -8.96 -7.03
N SER A 117 -3.32 -10.10 -6.68
CA SER A 117 -2.74 -11.02 -7.67
C SER A 117 -3.83 -11.82 -8.36
N ARG A 118 -3.58 -12.25 -9.60
CA ARG A 118 -4.48 -13.17 -10.34
C ARG A 118 -4.87 -14.39 -9.50
N GLN A 119 -3.92 -14.94 -8.73
CA GLN A 119 -4.20 -16.07 -7.84
C GLN A 119 -5.27 -15.73 -6.79
N ASN A 120 -5.14 -14.60 -6.09
CA ASN A 120 -6.09 -14.21 -5.05
C ASN A 120 -7.46 -13.81 -5.64
N THR A 121 -7.48 -13.14 -6.79
CA THR A 121 -8.73 -12.72 -7.44
C THR A 121 -9.49 -13.89 -8.06
N ASN A 122 -8.79 -14.81 -8.73
CA ASN A 122 -9.41 -15.96 -9.39
C ASN A 122 -9.95 -17.00 -8.39
N THR A 123 -9.32 -17.12 -7.22
CA THR A 123 -9.76 -18.05 -6.16
C THR A 123 -10.82 -17.44 -5.24
N GLY A 124 -11.20 -16.17 -5.43
CA GLY A 124 -12.14 -15.48 -4.55
C GLY A 124 -11.57 -15.10 -3.18
N ARG A 125 -10.28 -15.38 -2.90
CA ARG A 125 -9.60 -14.94 -1.67
C ARG A 125 -9.62 -13.41 -1.51
N LEU A 126 -9.64 -12.69 -2.62
CA LEU A 126 -9.89 -11.26 -2.67
C LEU A 126 -10.91 -10.98 -3.78
N THR A 127 -12.08 -10.47 -3.44
CA THR A 127 -13.09 -10.04 -4.42
C THR A 127 -12.93 -8.57 -4.79
N GLN A 128 -13.55 -8.15 -5.89
CA GLN A 128 -13.56 -6.73 -6.30
C GLN A 128 -14.24 -5.85 -5.25
N THR A 129 -15.32 -6.33 -4.62
CA THR A 129 -16.03 -5.62 -3.54
C THR A 129 -15.11 -5.40 -2.35
N MET A 130 -14.44 -6.46 -1.87
CA MET A 130 -13.48 -6.36 -0.77
C MET A 130 -12.36 -5.35 -1.06
N LEU A 131 -11.83 -5.36 -2.29
CA LEU A 131 -10.81 -4.38 -2.69
C LEU A 131 -11.38 -2.96 -2.73
N ASN A 132 -12.59 -2.78 -3.28
CA ASN A 132 -13.26 -1.48 -3.31
C ASN A 132 -13.49 -0.93 -1.89
N ASP A 133 -13.90 -1.77 -0.94
CA ASP A 133 -14.18 -1.36 0.44
C ASP A 133 -12.93 -0.83 1.14
N VAL A 134 -11.76 -1.47 0.95
CA VAL A 134 -10.48 -0.96 1.48
C VAL A 134 -10.14 0.42 0.94
N PHE A 135 -10.32 0.65 -0.37
CA PHE A 135 -10.01 1.96 -0.97
C PHE A 135 -11.06 3.02 -0.63
N LYS A 136 -12.32 2.67 -0.47
CA LYS A 136 -13.35 3.58 0.05
C LYS A 136 -13.04 4.01 1.49
N GLN A 137 -12.62 3.06 2.34
CA GLN A 137 -12.15 3.36 3.69
C GLN A 137 -10.90 4.26 3.66
N ALA A 138 -9.95 4.02 2.75
CA ALA A 138 -8.79 4.89 2.59
C ALA A 138 -9.22 6.33 2.27
N ARG A 139 -10.17 6.52 1.35
CA ARG A 139 -10.70 7.84 0.99
C ARG A 139 -11.41 8.52 2.16
N SER A 140 -12.17 7.79 2.97
CA SER A 140 -12.88 8.37 4.12
C SER A 140 -11.97 8.79 5.27
N LEU A 141 -10.69 8.40 5.24
CA LEU A 141 -9.69 8.73 6.26
C LEU A 141 -8.82 9.94 5.88
N LEU A 142 -8.92 10.45 4.65
CA LEU A 142 -8.23 11.66 4.25
C LEU A 142 -8.91 12.88 4.89
N SER A 143 -8.12 13.85 5.32
CA SER A 143 -8.64 15.17 5.70
C SER A 143 -9.19 15.90 4.46
N SER A 144 -10.18 16.77 4.70
CA SER A 144 -10.84 17.57 3.66
C SER A 144 -10.00 18.76 3.22
#